data_AF-A0A924ZQ14-F1
#
_entry.id   AF-A0A924ZQ14-F1
#
_cell.length_a   1.000
_cell.length_b   1.000
_cell.length_c   1.000
_cell.angle_alpha   90.00
_cell.angle_beta   90.00
_cell.angle_gamma   90.00
#
_symmetry.space_group_name_H-M   'P 1'
#
loop_
_entity.id
_entity.type
_entity.pdbx_description
1 polymer ?
#
loop_
_entity_poly.entity_id
_entity_poly.type
_entity_poly.pdbx_seq_one_letter_code
_entity_poly.pdbx_strand_id
1 'polypeptide(L)'
;MKSKIVIIPSLLLLAVGLQAQTKWTETSKSTYKLVSNEGGQTLGYSPKSGIKIISVAGFAFKDLNKNGKLDGYEDWRKPVAERAKDLAAKMTVEQMAGLMLYSRHQAIPAAEAGMFAGTYYGKPFSKSGVKSSDLSDQQVAFLTKDNLRHVLMTSIESPTIAATWNNNIQALVEGTGMGIPSNNSSDPRNGANKDAEYNAGSGGAISQWPEELDLAATFDPAITKQFGTIAAAE
;
A
#
# COMPACT_ATOMS: atom_id res chain seq x y z
N MET A 1 41.71 -74.82 -8.59
CA MET A 1 40.75 -73.81 -9.10
C MET A 1 40.56 -72.75 -8.02
N LYS A 2 41.14 -71.56 -8.17
CA LYS A 2 40.96 -70.43 -7.23
C LYS A 2 40.09 -69.38 -7.92
N SER A 3 38.85 -69.23 -7.45
CA SER A 3 37.89 -68.23 -7.92
C SER A 3 38.36 -66.84 -7.50
N LYS A 4 38.49 -65.92 -8.45
CA LYS A 4 38.72 -64.49 -8.19
C LYS A 4 37.36 -63.79 -8.17
N ILE A 5 36.93 -63.34 -7.00
CA ILE A 5 35.77 -62.47 -6.84
C ILE A 5 36.21 -61.05 -7.20
N VAL A 6 35.62 -60.49 -8.25
CA VAL A 6 35.79 -59.08 -8.64
C VAL A 6 34.63 -58.31 -8.02
N ILE A 7 34.94 -57.41 -7.09
CA ILE A 7 33.96 -56.49 -6.48
C ILE A 7 34.01 -55.20 -7.29
N ILE A 8 32.91 -54.88 -7.98
CA ILE A 8 32.71 -53.61 -8.68
C ILE A 8 32.04 -52.65 -7.69
N PRO A 9 32.61 -51.48 -7.37
CA PRO A 9 31.95 -50.52 -6.50
C PRO A 9 30.88 -49.77 -7.32
N SER A 10 29.61 -50.00 -6.99
CA SER A 10 28.50 -49.19 -7.50
C SER A 10 28.55 -47.82 -6.85
N LEU A 11 28.98 -46.82 -7.62
CA LEU A 11 28.94 -45.41 -7.23
C LEU A 11 27.50 -44.93 -7.33
N LEU A 12 26.78 -44.88 -6.21
CA LEU A 12 25.48 -44.19 -6.12
C LEU A 12 25.73 -42.68 -6.25
N LEU A 13 25.45 -42.10 -7.42
CA LEU A 13 25.25 -40.66 -7.53
C LEU A 13 23.90 -40.32 -6.86
N LEU A 14 23.95 -39.83 -5.62
CA LEU A 14 22.81 -39.12 -5.04
C LEU A 14 22.71 -37.77 -5.74
N ALA A 15 21.77 -37.64 -6.67
CA ALA A 15 21.31 -36.35 -7.15
C ALA A 15 20.53 -35.66 -6.02
N VAL A 16 21.25 -34.98 -5.13
CA VAL A 16 20.62 -34.05 -4.18
C VAL A 16 20.15 -32.87 -5.03
N GLY A 17 18.90 -32.89 -5.45
CA GLY A 17 18.25 -31.71 -6.00
C GLY A 17 18.33 -30.61 -4.95
N LEU A 18 19.10 -29.55 -5.23
CA LEU A 18 19.03 -28.31 -4.48
C LEU A 18 17.64 -27.70 -4.68
N GLN A 19 16.64 -28.19 -3.94
CA GLN A 19 15.49 -27.35 -3.63
C GLN A 19 16.04 -26.27 -2.70
N ALA A 20 16.18 -25.05 -3.23
CA ALA A 20 16.49 -23.90 -2.42
C ALA A 20 15.48 -23.86 -1.26
N GLN A 21 15.98 -23.97 -0.03
CA GLN A 21 15.15 -23.96 1.16
C GLN A 21 14.27 -22.70 1.14
N THR A 22 12.97 -22.87 1.32
CA THR A 22 12.04 -21.75 1.48
C THR A 22 12.41 -20.98 2.74
N LYS A 23 12.71 -19.69 2.59
CA LYS A 23 13.10 -18.74 3.65
C LYS A 23 12.00 -17.75 3.96
N TRP A 24 10.75 -18.14 3.75
CA TRP A 24 9.61 -17.28 4.03
C TRP A 24 8.39 -18.09 4.46
N THR A 25 7.52 -17.44 5.23
CA THR A 25 6.22 -17.98 5.64
C THR A 25 5.11 -17.04 5.24
N GLU A 26 3.91 -17.57 5.02
CA GLU A 26 2.71 -16.78 4.74
C GLU A 26 1.70 -16.93 5.87
N THR A 27 1.11 -15.83 6.31
CA THR A 27 0.01 -15.79 7.26
C THR A 27 -1.17 -15.03 6.67
N SER A 28 -2.34 -15.64 6.67
CA SER A 28 -3.59 -14.98 6.28
C SER A 28 -4.09 -14.07 7.40
N LYS A 29 -4.42 -12.83 7.05
CA LYS A 29 -5.21 -11.91 7.87
C LYS A 29 -6.62 -11.81 7.29
N SER A 30 -7.50 -11.05 7.91
CA SER A 30 -8.92 -10.94 7.50
C SER A 30 -9.08 -10.50 6.05
N THR A 31 -8.32 -9.50 5.59
CA THR A 31 -8.48 -8.89 4.26
C THR A 31 -7.22 -8.92 3.39
N TYR A 32 -6.07 -9.31 3.96
CA TYR A 32 -4.78 -9.34 3.28
C TYR A 32 -3.94 -10.53 3.77
N LYS A 33 -2.82 -10.78 3.10
CA LYS A 33 -1.84 -11.79 3.48
C LYS A 33 -0.51 -11.14 3.82
N LEU A 34 0.19 -11.69 4.81
CA LEU A 34 1.54 -11.30 5.18
C LEU A 34 2.52 -12.40 4.80
N VAL A 35 3.60 -12.02 4.14
CA VAL A 35 4.73 -12.89 3.83
C VAL A 35 5.94 -12.38 4.61
N SER A 36 6.47 -13.20 5.50
CA SER A 36 7.65 -12.87 6.30
C SER A 36 8.88 -13.54 5.70
N ASN A 37 9.80 -12.76 5.13
CA ASN A 37 11.10 -13.27 4.67
C ASN A 37 12.10 -13.32 5.83
N GLU A 38 12.78 -14.44 6.03
CA GLU A 38 13.81 -14.60 7.06
C GLU A 38 14.98 -13.63 6.84
N GLY A 39 15.20 -12.70 7.77
CA GLY A 39 16.23 -11.67 7.63
C GLY A 39 15.98 -10.69 6.48
N GLY A 40 14.75 -10.65 5.94
CA GLY A 40 14.35 -9.80 4.82
C GLY A 40 13.12 -8.94 5.13
N GLN A 41 12.45 -8.47 4.08
CA GLN A 41 11.23 -7.66 4.23
C GLN A 41 9.97 -8.50 4.47
N THR A 42 9.08 -7.98 5.32
CA THR A 42 7.69 -8.44 5.40
C THR A 42 6.88 -7.80 4.28
N LEU A 43 6.24 -8.62 3.46
CA LEU A 43 5.38 -8.18 2.36
C LEU A 43 3.92 -8.34 2.75
N GLY A 44 3.09 -7.32 2.56
CA GLY A 44 1.64 -7.44 2.72
C GLY A 44 0.95 -7.29 1.38
N TYR A 45 0.13 -8.25 0.95
CA TYR A 45 -0.61 -8.16 -0.33
C TYR A 45 -2.08 -8.52 -0.17
N SER A 46 -2.92 -8.00 -1.07
CA SER A 46 -4.32 -8.38 -1.12
C SER A 46 -4.50 -9.63 -1.99
N PRO A 47 -5.18 -10.68 -1.51
CA PRO A 47 -5.60 -11.79 -2.37
C PRO A 47 -6.47 -11.36 -3.56
N LYS A 48 -7.07 -10.16 -3.50
CA LYS A 48 -7.95 -9.62 -4.55
C LYS A 48 -7.21 -8.84 -5.64
N SER A 49 -5.96 -8.45 -5.44
CA SER A 49 -5.19 -7.67 -6.43
C SER A 49 -4.79 -8.50 -7.66
N GLY A 50 -4.80 -9.84 -7.52
CA GLY A 50 -4.41 -10.77 -8.57
C GLY A 50 -2.90 -10.84 -8.81
N ILE A 51 -2.09 -10.21 -7.96
CA ILE A 51 -0.64 -10.41 -7.98
C ILE A 51 -0.29 -11.81 -7.48
N LYS A 52 0.92 -12.28 -7.81
CA LYS A 52 1.45 -13.55 -7.33
C LYS A 52 2.71 -13.33 -6.50
N ILE A 53 3.05 -14.32 -5.69
CA ILE A 53 4.34 -14.37 -5.01
C ILE A 53 5.32 -15.18 -5.85
N ILE A 54 6.47 -14.58 -6.15
CA ILE A 54 7.59 -15.22 -6.84
C ILE A 54 8.63 -15.61 -5.79
N SER A 55 9.16 -16.84 -5.90
CA SER A 55 10.25 -17.32 -5.06
C SER A 55 11.57 -17.29 -5.82
N VAL A 56 12.55 -16.52 -5.34
CA VAL A 56 13.91 -16.44 -5.91
C VAL A 56 14.93 -16.63 -4.79
N ALA A 57 15.82 -17.61 -4.95
CA ALA A 57 16.86 -17.95 -3.96
C ALA A 57 16.29 -18.20 -2.53
N GLY A 58 15.08 -18.76 -2.47
CA GLY A 58 14.37 -19.05 -1.22
C GLY A 58 13.60 -17.86 -0.63
N PHE A 59 13.67 -16.66 -1.21
CA PHE A 59 12.95 -15.47 -0.75
C PHE A 59 11.71 -15.17 -1.61
N ALA A 60 10.69 -14.57 -1.00
CA ALA A 60 9.46 -14.14 -1.65
C ALA A 60 9.52 -12.69 -2.13
N PHE A 61 8.89 -12.46 -3.29
CA PHE A 61 8.72 -11.16 -3.95
C PHE A 61 7.30 -11.05 -4.51
N LYS A 62 6.77 -9.84 -4.62
CA LYS A 62 5.50 -9.58 -5.28
C LYS A 62 5.72 -9.40 -6.78
N ASP A 63 4.98 -10.14 -7.59
CA ASP A 63 4.84 -9.93 -9.04
C ASP A 63 3.84 -8.78 -9.28
N LEU A 64 4.31 -7.54 -9.14
CA LEU A 64 3.47 -6.34 -9.13
C LEU A 64 2.90 -6.03 -10.52
N ASN A 65 3.66 -6.27 -11.58
CA ASN A 65 3.20 -6.09 -12.97
C ASN A 65 2.65 -7.36 -13.61
N LYS A 66 2.64 -8.49 -12.88
CA LYS A 66 2.00 -9.76 -13.27
C LYS A 66 2.66 -10.43 -14.48
N ASN A 67 3.96 -10.23 -14.66
CA ASN A 67 4.71 -10.79 -15.80
C ASN A 67 5.39 -12.14 -15.48
N GLY A 68 5.28 -12.62 -14.24
CA GLY A 68 5.82 -13.90 -13.79
C GLY A 68 7.33 -13.92 -13.58
N LYS A 69 8.00 -12.76 -13.59
CA LYS A 69 9.45 -12.61 -13.39
C LYS A 69 9.71 -11.61 -12.27
N LEU A 70 10.82 -11.79 -11.55
CA LEU A 70 11.26 -10.80 -10.58
C LEU A 70 11.92 -9.63 -11.31
N ASP A 71 11.23 -8.49 -11.37
CA ASP A 71 11.79 -7.26 -11.92
C ASP A 71 12.64 -6.49 -10.91
N GLY A 72 13.53 -5.62 -11.41
CA GLY A 72 14.43 -4.83 -10.56
C GLY A 72 13.70 -3.96 -9.55
N TYR A 73 12.55 -3.38 -9.91
CA TYR A 73 11.75 -2.55 -9.01
C TYR A 73 10.98 -3.35 -7.94
N GLU A 74 10.73 -4.63 -8.17
CA GLU A 74 10.06 -5.55 -7.24
C GLU A 74 11.04 -6.16 -6.24
N ASP A 75 12.33 -6.22 -6.60
CA ASP A 75 13.39 -6.76 -5.77
C ASP A 75 13.73 -5.82 -4.61
N TRP A 76 13.11 -6.05 -3.47
CA TRP A 76 13.34 -5.28 -2.25
C TRP A 76 14.77 -5.35 -1.70
N ARG A 77 15.63 -6.24 -2.22
CA ARG A 77 17.05 -6.32 -1.85
C ARG A 77 17.88 -5.24 -2.55
N LYS A 78 17.36 -4.65 -3.63
CA LYS A 78 18.04 -3.59 -4.39
C LYS A 78 17.88 -2.22 -3.72
N PRO A 79 18.87 -1.32 -3.88
CA PRO A 79 18.75 0.07 -3.44
C PRO A 79 17.52 0.76 -4.05
N VAL A 80 16.87 1.65 -3.28
CA VAL A 80 15.66 2.37 -3.71
C VAL A 80 15.88 3.10 -5.04
N ALA A 81 17.05 3.73 -5.24
CA ALA A 81 17.36 4.44 -6.48
C ALA A 81 17.42 3.50 -7.71
N GLU A 82 17.95 2.29 -7.57
CA GLU A 82 17.93 1.29 -8.65
C GLU A 82 16.50 0.84 -8.95
N ARG A 83 15.70 0.59 -7.91
CA ARG A 83 14.30 0.18 -8.05
C ARG A 83 13.46 1.26 -8.74
N ALA A 84 13.62 2.52 -8.34
CA ALA A 84 12.92 3.65 -8.94
C ALA A 84 13.30 3.85 -10.41
N LYS A 85 14.60 3.75 -10.74
CA LYS A 85 15.07 3.84 -12.13
C LYS A 85 14.52 2.70 -12.99
N ASP A 86 14.51 1.48 -12.45
CA ASP A 86 13.98 0.30 -13.13
C ASP A 86 12.46 0.39 -13.37
N LEU A 87 11.71 0.92 -12.40
CA LEU A 87 10.27 1.21 -12.53
C LEU A 87 10.02 2.27 -13.60
N ALA A 88 10.71 3.41 -13.51
CA ALA A 88 10.53 4.52 -14.45
C ALA A 88 10.82 4.09 -15.89
N ALA A 89 11.83 3.24 -16.14
CA ALA A 89 12.13 2.73 -17.47
C ALA A 89 11.04 1.82 -18.07
N LYS A 90 10.13 1.29 -17.24
CA LYS A 90 9.03 0.41 -17.66
C LYS A 90 7.70 1.12 -17.79
N MET A 91 7.54 2.29 -17.18
CA MET A 91 6.28 3.03 -17.18
C MET A 91 6.00 3.70 -18.53
N THR A 92 4.72 3.82 -18.88
CA THR A 92 4.30 4.70 -19.98
C THR A 92 4.26 6.16 -19.52
N VAL A 93 4.23 7.11 -20.46
CA VAL A 93 4.11 8.54 -20.15
C VAL A 93 2.81 8.83 -19.38
N GLU A 94 1.72 8.15 -19.71
CA GLU A 94 0.43 8.29 -19.03
C GLU A 94 0.50 7.81 -17.58
N GLN A 95 1.20 6.70 -17.34
CA GLN A 95 1.43 6.21 -15.98
C GLN A 95 2.29 7.19 -15.18
N MET A 96 3.33 7.77 -15.79
CA MET A 96 4.17 8.79 -15.15
C MET A 96 3.37 10.05 -14.83
N ALA A 97 2.55 10.52 -15.77
CA ALA A 97 1.70 11.69 -15.60
C ALA A 97 0.72 11.52 -14.43
N GLY A 98 0.15 10.32 -14.26
CA GLY A 98 -0.69 9.99 -13.09
C GLY A 98 0.01 10.16 -11.74
N LEU A 99 1.33 9.93 -11.69
CA LEU A 99 2.13 10.15 -10.46
C LEU A 99 2.46 11.62 -10.20
N MET A 100 2.18 12.52 -11.14
CA MET A 100 2.49 13.96 -11.01
C MET A 100 1.28 14.80 -10.60
N LEU A 101 0.11 14.16 -10.43
CA LEU A 101 -1.15 14.83 -10.17
C LEU A 101 -1.79 14.35 -8.87
N TYR A 102 -2.62 15.23 -8.31
CA TYR A 102 -3.43 14.98 -7.12
C TYR A 102 -4.89 14.77 -7.48
N SER A 103 -5.57 13.92 -6.70
CA SER A 103 -7.02 13.82 -6.78
C SER A 103 -7.68 15.14 -6.36
N ARG A 104 -8.92 15.35 -6.78
CA ARG A 104 -9.81 16.29 -6.07
C ARG A 104 -9.99 15.86 -4.60
N HIS A 105 -10.47 16.75 -3.74
CA HIS A 105 -10.79 16.42 -2.34
C HIS A 105 -11.70 15.20 -2.22
N GLN A 106 -11.34 14.26 -1.34
CA GLN A 106 -12.06 13.02 -1.09
C GLN A 106 -12.59 12.96 0.34
N ALA A 107 -13.91 13.08 0.50
CA ALA A 107 -14.61 12.72 1.73
C ALA A 107 -14.91 11.22 1.75
N ILE A 108 -14.74 10.58 2.91
CA ILE A 108 -14.97 9.13 3.11
C ILE A 108 -16.05 8.92 4.20
N PRO A 109 -17.30 8.54 3.85
CA PRO A 109 -17.80 8.27 2.49
C PRO A 109 -17.96 9.55 1.65
N ALA A 110 -18.12 9.38 0.34
CA ALA A 110 -18.29 10.51 -0.57
C ALA A 110 -19.59 11.27 -0.26
N ALA A 111 -19.50 12.61 -0.27
CA ALA A 111 -20.66 13.48 -0.09
C ALA A 111 -21.69 13.25 -1.22
N GLU A 112 -22.98 13.32 -0.88
CA GLU A 112 -24.06 13.06 -1.85
C GLU A 112 -24.35 14.23 -2.78
N ALA A 113 -23.97 15.44 -2.38
CA ALA A 113 -24.22 16.67 -3.11
C ALA A 113 -23.12 17.71 -2.84
N GLY A 114 -23.10 18.75 -3.66
CA GLY A 114 -22.13 19.84 -3.55
C GLY A 114 -20.82 19.59 -4.29
N MET A 115 -19.84 20.45 -4.05
CA MET A 115 -18.52 20.35 -4.65
C MET A 115 -17.84 19.06 -4.20
N PHE A 116 -17.29 18.29 -5.15
CA PHE A 116 -16.63 17.00 -4.92
C PHE A 116 -17.54 15.84 -4.50
N ALA A 117 -18.86 15.97 -4.68
CA ALA A 117 -19.79 14.85 -4.51
C ALA A 117 -19.39 13.62 -5.34
N GLY A 118 -19.78 12.44 -4.85
CA GLY A 118 -19.46 11.16 -5.46
C GLY A 118 -20.64 10.20 -5.48
N THR A 119 -20.49 9.16 -6.28
CA THR A 119 -21.49 8.11 -6.46
C THR A 119 -20.88 6.74 -6.23
N TYR A 120 -21.75 5.76 -5.99
CA TYR A 120 -21.43 4.36 -5.84
C TYR A 120 -22.39 3.58 -6.74
N TYR A 121 -21.87 2.97 -7.80
CA TYR A 121 -22.68 2.32 -8.84
C TYR A 121 -23.76 3.26 -9.41
N GLY A 122 -23.38 4.52 -9.63
CA GLY A 122 -24.27 5.57 -10.17
C GLY A 122 -25.31 6.12 -9.19
N LYS A 123 -25.27 5.74 -7.90
CA LYS A 123 -26.20 6.20 -6.87
C LYS A 123 -25.49 7.03 -5.79
N PRO A 124 -26.15 8.01 -5.15
CA PRO A 124 -25.61 8.65 -3.97
C PRO A 124 -25.45 7.63 -2.81
N PHE A 125 -24.55 7.93 -1.87
CA PHE A 125 -24.17 7.01 -0.78
C PHE A 125 -25.38 6.40 -0.04
N SER A 126 -26.32 7.22 0.46
CA SER A 126 -27.54 6.78 1.17
C SER A 126 -28.43 5.83 0.40
N LYS A 127 -28.37 5.84 -0.94
CA LYS A 127 -29.21 5.01 -1.82
C LYS A 127 -28.47 3.84 -2.45
N SER A 128 -27.18 3.70 -2.17
CA SER A 128 -26.31 2.70 -2.79
C SER A 128 -26.26 1.37 -2.04
N GLY A 129 -26.47 1.39 -0.71
CA GLY A 129 -26.37 0.20 0.15
C GLY A 129 -24.93 -0.29 0.39
N VAL A 130 -23.92 0.50 0.00
CA VAL A 130 -22.50 0.18 0.18
C VAL A 130 -22.04 0.54 1.60
N LYS A 131 -20.85 0.06 1.98
CA LYS A 131 -20.22 0.43 3.26
C LYS A 131 -19.52 1.78 3.12
N SER A 132 -19.40 2.52 4.21
CA SER A 132 -18.68 3.81 4.23
C SER A 132 -17.22 3.72 3.75
N SER A 133 -16.61 2.54 3.87
CA SER A 133 -15.24 2.27 3.43
C SER A 133 -15.12 1.78 1.98
N ASP A 134 -16.23 1.59 1.27
CA ASP A 134 -16.20 1.21 -0.14
C ASP A 134 -15.74 2.40 -1.00
N LEU A 135 -15.18 2.11 -2.18
CA LEU A 135 -14.63 3.13 -3.07
C LEU A 135 -15.74 3.72 -3.94
N SER A 136 -15.76 5.05 -4.07
CA SER A 136 -16.69 5.73 -4.98
C SER A 136 -16.31 5.49 -6.44
N ASP A 137 -17.28 5.66 -7.35
CA ASP A 137 -17.08 5.53 -8.80
C ASP A 137 -15.94 6.45 -9.29
N GLN A 138 -15.83 7.65 -8.71
CA GLN A 138 -14.80 8.62 -9.06
C GLN A 138 -13.43 8.22 -8.51
N GLN A 139 -13.37 7.63 -7.30
CA GLN A 139 -12.13 7.06 -6.77
C GLN A 139 -11.62 5.92 -7.65
N VAL A 140 -12.50 4.98 -8.01
CA VAL A 140 -12.14 3.89 -8.93
C VAL A 140 -11.67 4.46 -10.27
N ALA A 141 -12.35 5.47 -10.81
CA ALA A 141 -11.99 6.07 -12.08
C ALA A 141 -10.58 6.67 -12.08
N PHE A 142 -10.27 7.60 -11.15
CA PHE A 142 -8.95 8.26 -11.18
C PHE A 142 -7.81 7.29 -10.84
N LEU A 143 -8.06 6.27 -10.01
CA LEU A 143 -7.03 5.28 -9.65
C LEU A 143 -6.70 4.33 -10.80
N THR A 144 -7.71 3.95 -11.60
CA THR A 144 -7.57 2.90 -12.62
C THR A 144 -7.40 3.43 -14.04
N LYS A 145 -8.03 4.56 -14.38
CA LYS A 145 -7.99 5.14 -15.73
C LYS A 145 -6.92 6.21 -15.85
N ASP A 146 -6.80 7.05 -14.83
CA ASP A 146 -5.91 8.22 -14.87
C ASP A 146 -4.54 7.94 -14.23
N ASN A 147 -4.34 6.73 -13.68
CA ASN A 147 -3.13 6.29 -12.97
C ASN A 147 -2.75 7.16 -11.75
N LEU A 148 -3.69 7.93 -11.19
CA LEU A 148 -3.41 8.76 -10.03
C LEU A 148 -3.01 7.91 -8.83
N ARG A 149 -2.02 8.39 -8.08
CA ARG A 149 -1.60 7.79 -6.81
C ARG A 149 -1.62 8.74 -5.64
N HIS A 150 -1.72 10.05 -5.86
CA HIS A 150 -1.81 11.02 -4.77
C HIS A 150 -3.27 11.36 -4.47
N VAL A 151 -3.76 10.96 -3.31
CA VAL A 151 -5.16 11.15 -2.91
C VAL A 151 -5.22 12.15 -1.75
N LEU A 152 -5.97 13.24 -1.95
CA LEU A 152 -6.20 14.25 -0.91
C LEU A 152 -7.51 13.95 -0.17
N MET A 153 -7.39 13.51 1.07
CA MET A 153 -8.48 13.20 1.98
C MET A 153 -8.91 14.45 2.76
N THR A 154 -10.22 14.65 2.91
CA THR A 154 -10.78 15.71 3.76
C THR A 154 -11.42 15.11 5.00
N SER A 155 -12.71 14.81 4.96
CA SER A 155 -13.43 14.22 6.08
C SER A 155 -13.42 12.69 6.02
N ILE A 156 -13.37 12.06 7.19
CA ILE A 156 -13.53 10.62 7.37
C ILE A 156 -14.58 10.39 8.45
N GLU A 157 -15.41 9.35 8.27
CA GLU A 157 -16.43 8.99 9.25
C GLU A 157 -15.82 8.52 10.58
N SER A 158 -14.77 7.69 10.53
CA SER A 158 -14.03 7.22 11.71
C SER A 158 -12.65 6.66 11.35
N PRO A 159 -11.70 6.55 12.30
CA PRO A 159 -10.39 5.93 12.07
C PRO A 159 -10.49 4.50 11.51
N THR A 160 -11.41 3.69 12.01
CA THR A 160 -11.64 2.31 11.53
C THR A 160 -12.10 2.27 10.07
N ILE A 161 -12.99 3.20 9.68
CA ILE A 161 -13.44 3.35 8.30
C ILE A 161 -12.28 3.82 7.41
N ALA A 162 -11.47 4.79 7.86
CA ALA A 162 -10.31 5.27 7.13
C ALA A 162 -9.28 4.15 6.88
N ALA A 163 -8.95 3.35 7.90
CA ALA A 163 -8.06 2.21 7.76
C ALA A 163 -8.60 1.15 6.78
N THR A 164 -9.90 0.86 6.86
CA THR A 164 -10.55 -0.11 5.96
C THR A 164 -10.59 0.40 4.52
N TRP A 165 -10.92 1.66 4.32
CA TRP A 165 -10.91 2.33 3.02
C TRP A 165 -9.50 2.37 2.42
N ASN A 166 -8.48 2.69 3.21
CA ASN A 166 -7.09 2.66 2.77
C ASN A 166 -6.72 1.26 2.25
N ASN A 167 -7.08 0.20 2.98
CA ASN A 167 -6.85 -1.17 2.53
C ASN A 167 -7.58 -1.49 1.21
N ASN A 168 -8.80 -0.98 1.03
CA ASN A 168 -9.56 -1.15 -0.22
C ASN A 168 -8.88 -0.44 -1.40
N ILE A 169 -8.38 0.80 -1.21
CA ILE A 169 -7.61 1.51 -2.23
C ILE A 169 -6.33 0.74 -2.58
N GLN A 170 -5.54 0.34 -1.58
CA GLN A 170 -4.27 -0.35 -1.81
C GLN A 170 -4.51 -1.68 -2.55
N ALA A 171 -5.56 -2.43 -2.18
CA ALA A 171 -5.94 -3.66 -2.87
C ALA A 171 -6.30 -3.43 -4.34
N LEU A 172 -6.99 -2.33 -4.66
CA LEU A 172 -7.32 -1.96 -6.04
C LEU A 172 -6.05 -1.62 -6.82
N VAL A 173 -5.24 -0.67 -6.35
CA VAL A 173 -4.09 -0.18 -7.12
C VAL A 173 -2.95 -1.19 -7.23
N GLU A 174 -2.76 -2.05 -6.22
CA GLU A 174 -1.81 -3.18 -6.30
C GLU A 174 -2.13 -4.09 -7.50
N GLY A 175 -3.41 -4.18 -7.88
CA GLY A 175 -3.85 -4.95 -9.03
C GLY A 175 -3.76 -4.25 -10.39
N THR A 176 -3.22 -3.04 -10.46
CA THR A 176 -3.23 -2.21 -11.69
C THR A 176 -1.82 -1.83 -12.14
N GLY A 177 -1.60 -1.80 -13.45
CA GLY A 177 -0.35 -1.31 -14.05
C GLY A 177 0.88 -1.96 -13.44
N MET A 178 1.76 -1.14 -12.84
CA MET A 178 3.00 -1.55 -12.18
C MET A 178 2.84 -1.82 -10.67
N GLY A 179 1.61 -1.97 -10.17
CA GLY A 179 1.32 -2.21 -8.75
C GLY A 179 1.79 -1.09 -7.81
N ILE A 180 1.91 0.15 -8.32
CA ILE A 180 2.34 1.31 -7.53
C ILE A 180 1.27 1.63 -6.49
N PRO A 181 1.62 1.73 -5.18
CA PRO A 181 0.67 1.98 -4.12
C PRO A 181 0.10 3.40 -4.17
N SER A 182 -1.06 3.59 -3.55
CA SER A 182 -1.62 4.93 -3.34
C SER A 182 -0.88 5.62 -2.21
N ASN A 183 -0.67 6.92 -2.35
CA ASN A 183 -0.20 7.84 -1.34
C ASN A 183 -1.37 8.75 -0.93
N ASN A 184 -1.91 8.49 0.25
CA ASN A 184 -3.01 9.26 0.80
C ASN A 184 -2.45 10.35 1.72
N SER A 185 -2.98 11.55 1.58
CA SER A 185 -2.57 12.73 2.36
C SER A 185 -3.81 13.50 2.79
N SER A 186 -3.68 14.34 3.81
CA SER A 186 -4.73 15.24 4.26
C SER A 186 -4.13 16.54 4.74
N ASP A 187 -4.98 17.56 4.88
CA ASP A 187 -4.66 18.72 5.72
C ASP A 187 -4.42 18.27 7.17
N PRO A 188 -3.74 19.08 8.01
CA PRO A 188 -3.53 18.76 9.42
C PRO A 188 -4.83 18.39 10.12
N ARG A 189 -4.86 17.22 10.76
CA ARG A 189 -6.08 16.69 11.38
C ARG A 189 -6.15 16.88 12.90
N ASN A 190 -4.99 17.10 13.51
CA ASN A 190 -4.80 17.12 14.95
C ASN A 190 -4.83 18.54 15.55
N GLY A 191 -5.11 19.58 14.78
CA GLY A 191 -5.34 20.94 15.30
C GLY A 191 -6.72 21.08 15.93
N ALA A 192 -6.84 21.90 16.97
CA ALA A 192 -8.12 22.19 17.63
C ALA A 192 -9.01 23.13 16.78
N ASN A 193 -8.42 23.91 15.87
CA ASN A 193 -9.14 24.77 14.93
C ASN A 193 -9.70 23.94 13.75
N LYS A 194 -10.91 24.30 13.31
CA LYS A 194 -11.72 23.57 12.30
C LYS A 194 -12.15 24.44 11.12
N ASP A 195 -11.46 25.56 10.89
CA ASP A 195 -11.77 26.46 9.79
C ASP A 195 -11.54 25.79 8.42
N ALA A 196 -12.56 25.83 7.56
CA ALA A 196 -12.57 25.10 6.29
C ALA A 196 -11.57 25.58 5.24
N GLU A 197 -10.97 26.77 5.42
CA GLU A 197 -10.05 27.36 4.44
C GLU A 197 -8.69 26.65 4.39
N TYR A 198 -8.19 26.19 5.55
CA TYR A 198 -6.88 25.52 5.67
C TYR A 198 -6.94 24.16 6.36
N ASN A 199 -8.07 23.84 7.02
CA ASN A 199 -8.20 22.69 7.92
C ASN A 199 -9.44 21.84 7.59
N ALA A 200 -9.77 21.68 6.30
CA ALA A 200 -10.94 20.91 5.85
C ALA A 200 -10.91 19.42 6.27
N GLY A 201 -9.74 18.92 6.68
CA GLY A 201 -9.56 17.60 7.28
C GLY A 201 -9.49 17.57 8.82
N SER A 202 -9.54 18.71 9.50
CA SER A 202 -9.41 18.81 10.96
C SER A 202 -10.61 18.25 11.72
N GLY A 203 -10.35 17.73 12.91
CA GLY A 203 -11.33 17.10 13.78
C GLY A 203 -11.50 15.59 13.56
N GLY A 204 -12.63 15.07 14.05
CA GLY A 204 -12.92 13.64 14.10
C GLY A 204 -12.68 13.06 15.49
N ALA A 205 -12.35 11.77 15.54
CA ALA A 205 -12.18 11.00 16.78
C ALA A 205 -10.70 10.80 17.19
N ILE A 206 -9.80 11.62 16.66
CA ILE A 206 -8.35 11.57 16.92
C ILE A 206 -7.94 12.69 17.90
N SER A 207 -6.71 12.65 18.42
CA SER A 207 -6.23 13.62 19.40
C SER A 207 -6.24 15.05 18.83
N GLN A 208 -6.67 16.02 19.63
CA GLN A 208 -6.72 17.44 19.26
C GLN A 208 -5.72 18.22 20.11
N TRP A 209 -4.87 19.00 19.45
CA TRP A 209 -3.74 19.72 20.02
C TRP A 209 -3.89 21.23 19.78
N PRO A 210 -3.22 22.06 20.59
CA PRO A 210 -3.08 23.49 20.28
C PRO A 210 -2.43 23.72 18.92
N GLU A 211 -2.73 24.85 18.29
CA GLU A 211 -2.16 25.22 16.99
C GLU A 211 -0.66 25.55 17.11
N GLU A 212 0.03 25.75 15.98
CA GLU A 212 1.49 25.90 15.95
C GLU A 212 1.97 27.10 16.78
N LEU A 213 1.18 28.18 16.84
CA LEU A 213 1.50 29.36 17.66
C LEU A 213 1.47 29.06 19.16
N ASP A 214 0.52 28.24 19.61
CA ASP A 214 0.39 27.85 21.01
C ASP A 214 1.45 26.83 21.40
N LEU A 215 1.78 25.89 20.50
CA LEU A 215 2.91 24.98 20.68
C LEU A 215 4.23 25.77 20.79
N ALA A 216 4.41 26.80 19.96
CA ALA A 216 5.58 27.68 20.04
C ALA A 216 5.64 28.48 21.36
N ALA A 217 4.49 28.89 21.90
CA ALA A 217 4.40 29.62 23.18
C ALA A 217 4.88 28.81 24.39
N THR A 218 5.02 27.48 24.26
CA THR A 218 5.64 26.64 25.30
C THR A 218 7.14 26.85 25.44
N PHE A 219 7.81 27.36 24.39
CA PHE A 219 9.27 27.42 24.27
C PHE A 219 9.98 26.07 24.50
N ASP A 220 9.27 24.94 24.35
CA ASP A 220 9.81 23.60 24.54
C ASP A 220 9.64 22.75 23.26
N PRO A 221 10.73 22.53 22.49
CA PRO A 221 10.66 21.71 21.28
C PRO A 221 10.35 20.22 21.57
N ALA A 222 10.53 19.74 22.80
CA ALA A 222 10.17 18.37 23.16
C ALA A 222 8.66 18.14 23.10
N ILE A 223 7.85 19.16 23.46
CA ILE A 223 6.38 19.11 23.37
C ILE A 223 5.96 19.02 21.90
N THR A 224 6.54 19.84 21.03
CA THR A 224 6.25 19.80 19.58
C THR A 224 6.65 18.46 18.96
N LYS A 225 7.77 17.88 19.39
CA LYS A 225 8.20 16.54 18.96
C LYS A 225 7.23 15.45 19.44
N GLN A 226 6.71 15.57 20.66
CA GLN A 226 5.70 14.66 21.20
C GLN A 226 4.41 14.73 20.39
N PHE A 227 3.93 15.94 20.08
CA PHE A 227 2.80 16.16 19.17
C PHE A 227 3.03 15.43 17.84
N GLY A 228 4.16 15.69 17.16
CA GLY A 228 4.46 15.05 15.87
C GLY A 228 4.54 13.52 15.95
N THR A 229 4.98 12.97 17.07
CA THR A 229 5.05 11.51 17.30
C THR A 229 3.64 10.91 17.46
N ILE A 230 2.74 11.61 18.15
CA ILE A 230 1.35 11.18 18.34
C ILE A 230 0.56 11.33 17.03
N ALA A 231 0.67 12.47 16.36
CA ALA A 231 0.04 12.71 15.07
C ALA A 231 0.50 11.73 13.99
N ALA A 232 1.76 11.28 14.02
CA ALA A 232 2.28 10.27 13.08
C ALA A 232 1.79 8.84 13.38
N ALA A 233 1.36 8.56 14.62
CA ALA A 233 0.88 7.24 15.03
C ALA A 233 -0.63 7.05 14.78
N GLU A 234 -1.39 8.15 14.77
CA GLU A 234 -2.84 8.20 14.49
C GLU A 234 -3.16 8.21 12.99
#